data_AF-A0A7Y2SL04-F1
#
_entry.id   AF-A0A7Y2SL04-F1
#
_cell.length_a   1.000
_cell.length_b   1.000
_cell.length_c   1.000
_cell.angle_alpha   90.00
_cell.angle_beta   90.00
_cell.angle_gamma   90.00
#
_symmetry.space_group_name_H-M   'P 1'
#
loop_
_entity.id
_entity.type
_entity.pdbx_description
1 polymer ?
#
loop_
_entity_poly.entity_id
_entity_poly.type
_entity_poly.pdbx_seq_one_letter_code
_entity_poly.pdbx_strand_id
1 'polypeptide(L)'
;MATLYPLQSILFGLMGWAATALAVMSSSQLTNNDQRAMVVCSWMVWMIPAFGALVYRGLMTTNNAAIYCAVTTVLLALIVIVGSVARPPRTHP
;
A
#
# COMPACT_ATOMS: atom_id res chain seq x y z
N MET A 1 5.83 9.47 25.55
CA MET A 1 6.34 8.24 24.90
C MET A 1 5.25 7.38 24.25
N ALA A 2 3.96 7.51 24.63
CA ALA A 2 2.87 6.66 24.13
C ALA A 2 2.54 6.81 22.63
N THR A 3 2.84 7.95 22.00
CA THR A 3 2.50 8.23 20.58
C THR A 3 3.63 7.95 19.59
N LEU A 4 4.86 7.78 20.07
CA LEU A 4 6.03 7.61 19.20
C LEU A 4 6.04 6.21 18.54
N TYR A 5 5.66 5.19 19.29
CA TYR A 5 5.63 3.80 18.82
C TYR A 5 4.62 3.55 17.70
N PRO A 6 3.35 3.99 17.82
CA PRO A 6 2.39 3.89 16.73
C PRO A 6 2.87 4.54 15.44
N LEU A 7 3.49 5.71 15.58
CA LEU A 7 4.03 6.43 14.45
C LEU A 7 5.17 5.64 13.81
N GLN A 8 6.08 5.09 14.61
CA GLN A 8 7.19 4.28 14.12
C GLN A 8 6.72 3.03 13.36
N SER A 9 5.75 2.27 13.90
CA SER A 9 5.29 1.04 13.22
C SER A 9 4.64 1.34 11.87
N ILE A 10 3.85 2.41 11.79
CA ILE A 10 3.25 2.88 10.54
C ILE A 10 4.33 3.37 9.56
N LEU A 11 5.31 4.14 10.04
CA LEU A 11 6.43 4.63 9.22
C LEU A 11 7.26 3.47 8.66
N PHE A 12 7.53 2.43 9.46
CA PHE A 12 8.22 1.23 8.97
C PHE A 12 7.44 0.53 7.86
N GLY A 13 6.13 0.37 8.02
CA GLY A 13 5.26 -0.18 6.97
C GLY A 13 5.28 0.69 5.70
N LEU A 14 5.18 2.01 5.84
CA LEU A 14 5.22 2.95 4.71
C LEU A 14 6.56 2.93 3.98
N MET A 15 7.68 2.89 4.70
CA MET A 15 9.01 2.82 4.11
C MET A 15 9.21 1.51 3.33
N GLY A 16 8.80 0.36 3.89
CA GLY A 16 8.88 -0.93 3.22
C GLY A 16 8.03 -0.97 1.94
N TRP A 17 6.81 -0.44 2.01
CA TRP A 17 5.95 -0.30 0.84
C TRP A 17 6.55 0.62 -0.22
N ALA A 18 7.05 1.80 0.16
CA ALA A 18 7.66 2.74 -0.78
C ALA A 18 8.89 2.15 -1.48
N ALA A 19 9.74 1.43 -0.74
CA ALA A 19 10.89 0.73 -1.31
C ALA A 19 10.45 -0.34 -2.33
N THR A 20 9.39 -1.10 -2.00
CA THR A 20 8.83 -2.11 -2.91
C THR A 20 8.23 -1.46 -4.15
N ALA A 21 7.52 -0.35 -3.99
CA ALA A 21 6.93 0.39 -5.10
C ALA A 21 7.99 0.90 -6.07
N LEU A 22 9.09 1.47 -5.56
CA LEU A 22 10.22 1.91 -6.38
C LEU A 22 10.87 0.75 -7.15
N ALA A 23 11.05 -0.41 -6.50
CA ALA A 23 11.62 -1.59 -7.12
C ALA A 23 10.70 -2.20 -8.21
N VAL A 24 9.38 -2.17 -7.99
CA VAL A 24 8.40 -2.65 -8.98
C VAL A 24 8.33 -1.69 -10.17
N MET A 25 8.33 -0.38 -9.92
CA MET A 25 8.28 0.64 -10.98
C MET A 25 9.54 0.67 -11.84
N SER A 26 10.70 0.26 -11.31
CA SER A 26 11.95 0.16 -12.08
C SER A 26 12.05 -1.10 -12.92
N SER A 27 11.13 -2.06 -12.77
CA SER A 27 11.13 -3.30 -13.55
C SER A 27 10.64 -3.08 -14.97
N SER A 28 11.52 -3.32 -15.96
CA SER A 28 11.19 -3.23 -17.39
C SER A 28 10.37 -4.42 -17.93
N GLN A 29 10.21 -5.49 -17.14
CA GLN A 29 9.53 -6.72 -17.57
C GLN A 29 8.02 -6.69 -17.36
N LEU A 30 7.51 -5.77 -16.52
CA LEU A 30 6.10 -5.69 -16.16
C LEU A 30 5.38 -4.61 -16.97
N THR A 31 4.14 -4.86 -17.35
CA THR A 31 3.31 -3.82 -17.95
C THR A 31 3.01 -2.73 -16.92
N ASN A 32 2.74 -1.50 -17.37
CA ASN A 32 2.35 -0.40 -16.47
C ASN A 32 1.16 -0.76 -15.57
N ASN A 33 0.24 -1.62 -16.05
CA ASN A 33 -0.91 -2.05 -15.27
C ASN A 33 -0.51 -3.07 -14.19
N ASP A 34 0.35 -4.04 -14.55
CA ASP A 34 0.85 -5.05 -13.61
C ASP A 34 1.73 -4.43 -12.52
N GLN A 35 2.59 -3.46 -12.87
CA GLN A 35 3.36 -2.69 -11.90
C GLN A 35 2.45 -2.03 -10.87
N ARG A 36 1.41 -1.33 -11.33
CA ARG A 36 0.46 -0.64 -10.44
C ARG A 36 -0.32 -1.61 -9.56
N ALA A 37 -0.78 -2.73 -10.12
CA ALA A 37 -1.45 -3.78 -9.36
C ALA A 37 -0.52 -4.34 -8.27
N MET A 38 0.74 -4.63 -8.59
CA MET A 38 1.74 -5.08 -7.62
C MET A 38 2.00 -4.05 -6.52
N VAL A 39 2.07 -2.76 -6.84
CA VAL A 39 2.20 -1.70 -5.82
C VAL A 39 1.02 -1.72 -4.84
N VAL A 40 -0.21 -1.87 -5.33
CA VAL A 40 -1.41 -1.98 -4.47
C VAL A 40 -1.39 -3.27 -3.66
N CYS A 41 -1.06 -4.42 -4.25
CA CYS A 41 -0.99 -5.69 -3.52
C CYS A 41 0.08 -5.68 -2.42
N SER A 42 1.23 -5.05 -2.68
CA SER A 42 2.32 -4.94 -1.70
C SER A 42 1.93 -4.07 -0.50
N TRP A 43 0.94 -3.17 -0.63
CA TRP A 43 0.44 -2.36 0.49
C TRP A 43 -0.03 -3.23 1.66
N MET A 44 -0.84 -4.26 1.37
CA MET A 44 -1.35 -5.16 2.41
C MET A 44 -0.20 -5.89 3.12
N VAL A 45 0.80 -6.36 2.38
CA VAL A 45 1.96 -7.07 2.93
C VAL A 45 2.69 -6.25 3.98
N TRP A 46 2.82 -4.94 3.77
CA TRP A 46 3.51 -4.03 4.68
C TRP A 46 2.63 -3.46 5.78
N MET A 47 1.33 -3.30 5.54
CA MET A 47 0.38 -2.81 6.53
C MET A 47 0.00 -3.87 7.57
N ILE A 48 0.01 -5.16 7.22
CA ILE A 48 -0.24 -6.27 8.17
C ILE A 48 0.71 -6.22 9.38
N PRO A 49 2.05 -6.17 9.23
CA PRO A 49 2.95 -6.07 10.38
C PRO A 49 2.87 -4.72 11.08
N ALA A 50 2.64 -3.61 10.35
CA ALA A 50 2.53 -2.27 10.93
C ALA A 50 1.33 -2.14 11.88
N PHE A 51 0.16 -2.64 11.46
CA PHE A 51 -1.03 -2.70 12.31
C PHE A 51 -0.96 -3.86 13.30
N GLY A 52 -0.34 -4.99 12.95
CA GLY A 52 -0.12 -6.12 13.85
C GLY A 52 0.66 -5.72 15.11
N ALA A 53 1.68 -4.87 14.96
CA ALA A 53 2.41 -4.31 16.10
C ALA A 53 1.53 -3.45 17.03
N LEU A 54 0.56 -2.71 16.47
CA LEU A 54 -0.40 -1.92 17.24
C LEU A 54 -1.40 -2.81 17.99
N VAL A 55 -1.89 -3.85 17.31
CA VAL A 55 -2.81 -4.84 17.89
C VAL A 55 -2.13 -5.60 19.02
N TYR A 56 -0.89 -6.06 18.81
CA TYR A 56 -0.11 -6.78 19.82
C TYR A 56 0.08 -5.97 21.11
N ARG A 57 0.15 -4.64 21.00
CA ARG A 57 0.31 -3.73 22.16
C ARG A 57 -1.02 -3.25 22.75
N GLY A 58 -2.16 -3.74 22.27
CA GLY A 58 -3.48 -3.35 22.76
C GLY A 58 -3.90 -1.91 22.41
N LEU A 59 -3.19 -1.28 21.45
CA LEU A 59 -3.49 0.08 21.00
C LEU A 59 -4.59 0.11 19.92
N MET A 60 -4.91 -1.06 19.37
CA MET A 60 -5.87 -1.24 18.30
C MET A 60 -6.48 -2.64 18.37
N THR A 61 -7.75 -2.78 17.99
CA THR A 61 -8.36 -4.11 17.86
C THR A 61 -8.04 -4.71 16.49
N THR A 62 -8.00 -6.03 16.39
CA THR A 62 -7.83 -6.74 15.11
C THR A 62 -8.88 -6.34 14.09
N ASN A 63 -10.12 -6.12 14.55
CA ASN A 63 -11.22 -5.72 13.67
C ASN A 63 -10.99 -4.32 13.08
N ASN A 64 -10.57 -3.35 13.91
CA ASN A 64 -10.23 -2.02 13.41
C ASN A 64 -9.04 -2.09 12.44
N ALA A 65 -7.98 -2.80 12.79
CA ALA A 65 -6.81 -2.97 11.92
C ALA A 65 -7.20 -3.53 10.53
N ALA A 66 -8.07 -4.54 10.49
CA ALA A 66 -8.59 -5.10 9.26
C ALA A 66 -9.39 -4.08 8.45
N ILE A 67 -10.27 -3.30 9.09
CA ILE A 67 -11.07 -2.25 8.43
C ILE A 67 -10.16 -1.17 7.83
N TYR A 68 -9.21 -0.64 8.58
CA TYR A 68 -8.31 0.41 8.05
C TYR A 68 -7.43 -0.13 6.93
N CYS A 69 -6.92 -1.36 7.04
CA CYS A 69 -6.16 -2.00 5.97
C CYS A 69 -7.00 -2.18 4.71
N ALA A 70 -8.23 -2.69 4.83
CA ALA A 70 -9.14 -2.91 3.71
C ALA A 70 -9.53 -1.58 3.04
N VAL A 71 -9.95 -0.57 3.81
CA VAL A 71 -10.38 0.73 3.28
C VAL A 71 -9.23 1.44 2.57
N THR A 72 -8.02 1.44 3.15
CA THR A 72 -6.85 2.07 2.50
C THR A 72 -6.42 1.32 1.25
N THR A 73 -6.53 -0.01 1.22
CA THR A 73 -6.24 -0.82 0.02
C THR A 73 -7.24 -0.52 -1.09
N VAL A 74 -8.54 -0.46 -0.78
CA VAL A 74 -9.59 -0.11 -1.76
C VAL A 74 -9.36 1.31 -2.29
N LEU A 75 -9.04 2.27 -1.42
CA LEU A 75 -8.74 3.63 -1.83
C LEU A 75 -7.53 3.70 -2.79
N LEU A 76 -6.46 2.97 -2.49
CA LEU A 76 -5.29 2.83 -3.36
C LEU A 76 -5.64 2.19 -4.71
N ALA A 77 -6.43 1.11 -4.69
CA ALA A 77 -6.91 0.46 -5.91
C ALA A 77 -7.73 1.42 -6.79
N LEU A 78 -8.64 2.19 -6.18
CA LEU A 78 -9.42 3.21 -6.89
C LEU A 78 -8.54 4.28 -7.51
N ILE A 79 -7.53 4.79 -6.79
CA ILE A 79 -6.58 5.78 -7.31
C ILE A 79 -5.84 5.21 -8.53
N VAL A 80 -5.41 3.95 -8.45
CA VAL A 80 -4.73 3.27 -9.56
C VAL A 80 -5.63 3.10 -10.78
N ILE A 81 -6.88 2.69 -10.56
CA ILE A 81 -7.89 2.49 -11.62
C ILE A 81 -8.26 3.83 -12.27
N VAL A 82 -8.54 4.87 -11.49
CA VAL A 82 -8.83 6.21 -12.02
C VAL A 82 -7.63 6.71 -12.84
N GLY A 83 -6.41 6.52 -12.32
CA GLY A 83 -5.19 6.88 -13.03
C GLY A 83 -4.87 6.03 -14.25
N SER A 84 -5.48 4.84 -14.43
CA SER A 84 -5.32 4.02 -15.63
C SER A 84 -6.37 4.38 -16.68
N VAL A 85 -7.63 4.61 -16.26
CA VAL A 85 -8.73 5.03 -17.13
C VAL A 85 -8.54 6.46 -17.65
N ALA A 86 -7.96 7.37 -16.87
CA ALA A 86 -7.70 8.75 -17.29
C ALA A 86 -6.58 8.88 -18.34
N ARG A 87 -5.86 7.80 -18.67
CA ARG A 87 -4.81 7.82 -19.70
C ARG A 87 -5.45 7.44 -21.05
N PRO A 88 -5.62 8.37 -22.00
CA PRO A 88 -6.20 8.05 -23.30
C PRO A 88 -5.35 6.98 -24.02
N PRO A 89 -5.96 6.18 -24.92
CA PRO A 89 -5.23 5.19 -25.70
C PRO A 89 -4.12 5.93 -26.45
N ARG A 90 -2.86 5.54 -26.22
CA ARG A 90 -1.79 5.92 -27.13
C ARG A 90 -2.06 5.21 -28.46
N THR A 91 -2.74 5.90 -29.37
CA THR A 91 -2.68 5.59 -30.80
C THR A 91 -1.22 5.74 -31.20
N HIS A 92 -0.51 4.63 -31.30
CA HIS A 92 0.78 4.59 -31.98
C HIS A 92 0.54 4.93 -33.46
N PRO A 93 1.27 5.90 -34.06
CA PRO A 93 1.35 6.05 -35.50
C PRO A 93 2.11 4.88 -36.15
#